data_AF-A0A925XZB8-F1
#
_entry.id   AF-A0A925XZB8-F1
#
_cell.length_a   1.000
_cell.length_b   1.000
_cell.length_c   1.000
_cell.angle_alpha   90.00
_cell.angle_beta   90.00
_cell.angle_gamma   90.00
#
_symmetry.space_group_name_H-M   'P 1'
#
loop_
_entity.id
_entity.type
_entity.pdbx_description
1 polymer ?
#
loop_
_entity_poly.entity_id
_entity_poly.type
_entity_poly.pdbx_seq_one_letter_code
_entity_poly.pdbx_strand_id
1 'polypeptide(L)'
;MQIMYRLAVCAIIALACVALPAKAQTFADTALTALKTIDPEILQYFPRWRVCEPDLQVQIKQSFALMGYPKGNLDDKSIIITAAPVKEGEAGQDFELILIECGSERMVASEISSNMKRLAMRLADGKRPYCFNEIPPSAPPSAPQIAEIISYMEPTNVTHSFTLSAFEQTLKVGNSGFWLKSSIGTDPVGYTFWSSGEGRIYLQRPLYENSDPESRKPIPYLLNVRLGFGYRLSGSLDGQSRLLDFIPGRKLNGSPGGKIVGGLDFHLPFHPQFGLALNIELPLQGISPENSIDPETYFLFDIGTRRITAPTFN
;
A
#
# COMPACT_ATOMS: atom_id res chain seq x y z
N MET A 1 -6.03 -24.42 -67.98
CA MET A 1 -6.51 -25.12 -66.77
C MET A 1 -6.03 -24.46 -65.46
N GLN A 2 -4.82 -23.87 -65.39
CA GLN A 2 -4.31 -23.21 -64.16
C GLN A 2 -5.03 -21.91 -63.75
N ILE A 3 -5.60 -21.15 -64.68
CA ILE A 3 -6.26 -19.86 -64.38
C ILE A 3 -7.63 -20.07 -63.71
N MET A 4 -8.41 -21.07 -64.15
CA MET A 4 -9.68 -21.44 -63.50
C MET A 4 -9.49 -21.90 -62.06
N TYR A 5 -8.40 -22.61 -61.77
CA TYR A 5 -8.12 -23.09 -60.41
C TYR A 5 -7.80 -21.92 -59.45
N ARG A 6 -7.07 -20.90 -59.93
CA ARG A 6 -6.76 -19.70 -59.13
C ARG A 6 -8.01 -18.85 -58.87
N LEU A 7 -8.91 -18.72 -59.85
CA LEU A 7 -10.19 -18.02 -59.68
C LEU A 7 -11.13 -18.75 -58.71
N ALA A 8 -11.19 -20.09 -58.79
CA ALA A 8 -12.00 -20.88 -57.86
C ALA A 8 -11.48 -20.78 -56.42
N VAL A 9 -10.16 -20.82 -56.21
CA VAL A 9 -9.55 -20.67 -54.89
C VAL A 9 -9.76 -19.26 -54.33
N CYS A 10 -9.61 -18.20 -55.13
CA CYS A 10 -9.91 -16.84 -54.68
C CYS A 10 -11.39 -16.63 -54.33
N ALA A 11 -12.32 -17.24 -55.07
CA ALA A 11 -13.74 -17.17 -54.75
C ALA A 11 -14.09 -17.89 -53.43
N ILE A 12 -13.45 -19.03 -53.15
CA ILE A 12 -13.67 -19.78 -51.91
C ILE A 12 -13.09 -19.03 -50.70
N ILE A 13 -11.93 -18.38 -50.84
CA ILE A 13 -11.34 -17.56 -49.77
C ILE A 13 -12.18 -16.30 -49.51
N ALA A 14 -12.71 -15.67 -50.57
CA ALA A 14 -13.60 -14.51 -50.43
C ALA A 14 -14.94 -14.87 -49.77
N LEU A 15 -15.51 -16.06 -50.05
CA LEU A 15 -16.73 -16.52 -49.39
C LEU A 15 -16.49 -16.91 -47.92
N ALA A 16 -15.32 -17.48 -47.60
CA ALA A 16 -14.96 -17.84 -46.23
C ALA A 16 -14.75 -16.62 -45.32
N CYS A 17 -14.36 -15.46 -45.87
CA CYS A 17 -14.21 -14.23 -45.11
C CYS A 17 -15.53 -13.49 -44.80
N VAL A 18 -16.63 -13.79 -45.51
CA VAL A 18 -17.92 -13.09 -45.33
C VAL A 18 -18.81 -13.75 -44.27
N ALA A 19 -18.52 -14.98 -43.83
CA ALA A 19 -19.34 -15.74 -42.90
C ALA A 19 -18.87 -15.71 -41.43
N LEU A 20 -18.05 -14.74 -41.04
CA LEU A 20 -17.75 -14.48 -39.62
C LEU A 20 -18.71 -13.39 -39.12
N PRO A 21 -19.66 -13.70 -38.20
CA PRO A 21 -20.47 -12.66 -37.59
C PRO A 21 -19.55 -11.69 -36.85
N ALA A 22 -19.68 -10.41 -37.17
CA ALA A 22 -18.92 -9.33 -36.57
C ALA A 22 -19.20 -9.24 -35.06
N LYS A 23 -18.38 -9.90 -34.23
CA LYS A 23 -18.38 -9.80 -32.75
C LYS A 23 -17.85 -8.46 -32.22
N ALA A 24 -18.02 -7.38 -32.98
CA ALA A 24 -17.54 -6.04 -32.62
C ALA A 24 -18.59 -5.20 -31.88
N GLN A 25 -19.88 -5.56 -31.98
CA GLN A 25 -20.96 -4.79 -31.33
C GLN A 25 -21.10 -5.06 -29.83
N THR A 26 -20.65 -6.21 -29.32
CA THR A 26 -20.79 -6.54 -27.89
C THR A 26 -19.89 -5.70 -26.98
N PHE A 27 -18.70 -5.29 -27.43
CA PHE A 27 -17.77 -4.51 -26.60
C PHE A 27 -18.22 -3.05 -26.41
N ALA A 28 -18.79 -2.43 -27.44
CA ALA A 28 -19.30 -1.08 -27.34
C ALA A 28 -20.51 -1.02 -26.41
N ASP A 29 -21.44 -1.97 -26.53
CA ASP A 29 -22.62 -2.05 -25.65
C ASP A 29 -22.25 -2.43 -24.21
N THR A 30 -21.32 -3.37 -23.99
CA THR A 30 -20.85 -3.66 -22.62
C THR A 30 -20.07 -2.51 -22.01
N ALA A 31 -19.26 -1.77 -22.78
CA ALA A 31 -18.59 -0.57 -22.29
C ALA A 31 -19.58 0.58 -21.99
N LEU A 32 -20.59 0.80 -22.85
CA LEU A 32 -21.66 1.77 -22.60
C LEU A 32 -22.54 1.37 -21.41
N THR A 33 -22.77 0.08 -21.21
CA THR A 33 -23.50 -0.45 -20.05
C THR A 33 -22.66 -0.29 -18.79
N ALA A 34 -21.36 -0.58 -18.84
CA ALA A 34 -20.42 -0.38 -17.74
C ALA A 34 -20.26 1.11 -17.36
N LEU A 35 -20.34 2.03 -18.33
CA LEU A 35 -20.35 3.47 -18.08
C LEU A 35 -21.68 3.98 -17.48
N LYS A 36 -22.77 3.22 -17.62
CA LYS A 36 -24.09 3.55 -17.05
C LYS A 36 -24.35 2.87 -15.71
N THR A 37 -23.61 1.82 -15.37
CA THR A 37 -23.75 1.09 -14.10
C THR A 37 -22.70 1.57 -13.10
N ILE A 38 -23.14 2.10 -11.96
CA ILE A 38 -22.25 2.42 -10.84
C ILE A 38 -21.60 1.13 -10.33
N ASP A 39 -20.32 1.23 -9.96
CA ASP A 39 -19.55 0.13 -9.36
C ASP A 39 -20.30 -0.46 -8.14
N PRO A 40 -20.52 -1.78 -8.08
CA PRO A 40 -21.20 -2.44 -6.97
C PRO A 40 -20.55 -2.19 -5.60
N GLU A 41 -19.23 -1.95 -5.55
CA GLU A 41 -18.55 -1.60 -4.29
C GLU A 41 -18.86 -0.18 -3.81
N ILE A 42 -19.34 0.71 -4.69
CA ILE A 42 -19.72 2.07 -4.30
C ILE A 42 -21.20 2.11 -3.87
N LEU A 43 -22.05 1.25 -4.43
CA LEU A 43 -23.48 1.17 -4.10
C LEU A 43 -23.75 0.91 -2.61
N GLN A 44 -22.84 0.22 -1.91
CA GLN A 44 -22.96 -0.03 -0.47
C GLN A 44 -22.87 1.23 0.41
N TYR A 45 -22.33 2.33 -0.13
CA TYR A 45 -22.19 3.60 0.58
C TYR A 45 -23.42 4.51 0.45
N PHE A 46 -24.26 4.26 -0.56
CA PHE A 46 -25.47 5.04 -0.75
C PHE A 46 -26.59 4.59 0.20
N PRO A 47 -27.52 5.50 0.55
CA PRO A 47 -28.77 5.14 1.20
C PRO A 47 -29.51 4.04 0.43
N ARG A 48 -29.81 2.94 1.12
CA ARG A 48 -30.57 1.82 0.57
C ARG A 48 -31.70 1.40 1.49
N TRP A 49 -32.82 0.98 0.93
CA TRP A 49 -33.94 0.46 1.70
C TRP A 49 -34.70 -0.60 0.93
N ARG A 50 -35.36 -1.50 1.66
CA ARG A 50 -36.24 -2.54 1.13
C ARG A 50 -37.69 -2.10 1.23
N VAL A 51 -38.43 -2.21 0.13
CA VAL A 51 -39.87 -1.93 0.11
C VAL A 51 -40.63 -3.09 0.74
N CYS A 52 -41.50 -2.79 1.70
CA CYS A 52 -42.29 -3.79 2.45
C CYS A 52 -43.81 -3.65 2.23
N GLU A 53 -44.27 -2.60 1.54
CA GLU A 53 -45.69 -2.42 1.19
C GLU A 53 -46.08 -3.32 -0.01
N PRO A 54 -47.07 -4.22 0.15
CA PRO A 54 -47.40 -5.22 -0.87
C PRO A 54 -47.90 -4.60 -2.18
N ASP A 55 -48.69 -3.53 -2.11
CA ASP A 55 -49.23 -2.86 -3.30
C ASP A 55 -48.10 -2.25 -4.15
N LEU A 56 -47.10 -1.62 -3.49
CA LEU A 56 -45.92 -1.08 -4.17
C LEU A 56 -45.03 -2.19 -4.75
N GLN A 57 -44.86 -3.30 -4.04
CA GLN A 57 -44.08 -4.43 -4.53
C GLN A 57 -44.65 -4.98 -5.84
N VAL A 58 -45.98 -5.13 -5.91
CA VAL A 58 -46.68 -5.57 -7.12
C VAL A 58 -46.52 -4.55 -8.25
N GLN A 59 -46.69 -3.25 -7.97
CA GLN A 59 -46.54 -2.20 -8.98
C GLN A 59 -45.11 -2.14 -9.57
N ILE A 60 -44.10 -2.29 -8.72
CA ILE A 60 -42.70 -2.33 -9.15
C ILE A 60 -42.45 -3.58 -10.01
N LYS A 61 -42.85 -4.78 -9.55
CA LYS A 61 -42.70 -6.03 -10.30
C LYS A 61 -43.41 -6.00 -11.66
N GLN A 62 -44.62 -5.43 -11.71
CA GLN A 62 -45.35 -5.24 -12.97
C GLN A 62 -44.60 -4.30 -13.91
N SER A 63 -43.98 -3.24 -13.39
CA SER A 63 -43.16 -2.33 -14.20
C SER A 63 -41.97 -3.06 -14.83
N PHE A 64 -41.24 -3.88 -14.06
CA PHE A 64 -40.18 -4.73 -14.59
C PHE A 64 -40.70 -5.71 -15.66
N ALA A 65 -41.83 -6.37 -15.41
CA ALA A 65 -42.41 -7.30 -16.39
C ALA A 65 -42.84 -6.60 -17.69
N LEU A 66 -43.34 -5.37 -17.62
CA LEU A 66 -43.71 -4.56 -18.79
C LEU A 66 -42.51 -4.15 -19.64
N MET A 67 -41.34 -3.99 -19.01
CA MET A 67 -40.09 -3.67 -19.72
C MET A 67 -39.38 -4.89 -20.32
N GLY A 68 -39.97 -6.09 -20.20
CA GLY A 68 -39.45 -7.30 -20.82
C GLY A 68 -38.41 -8.04 -19.99
N TYR A 69 -38.23 -7.69 -18.70
CA TYR A 69 -37.36 -8.45 -17.80
C TYR A 69 -37.89 -9.88 -17.60
N PRO A 70 -37.00 -10.90 -17.51
CA PRO A 70 -37.41 -12.29 -17.44
C PRO A 70 -38.17 -12.58 -16.13
N LYS A 71 -39.43 -12.99 -16.26
CA LYS A 71 -40.33 -13.23 -15.11
C LYS A 71 -39.79 -14.23 -14.08
N GLY A 72 -38.94 -15.17 -14.50
CA GLY A 72 -38.31 -16.16 -13.60
C GLY A 72 -37.30 -15.56 -12.62
N ASN A 73 -36.78 -14.37 -12.93
CA ASN A 73 -35.74 -13.68 -12.16
C ASN A 73 -36.29 -12.57 -11.25
N LEU A 74 -37.58 -12.25 -11.40
CA LEU A 74 -38.28 -11.19 -10.67
C LEU A 74 -38.89 -11.73 -9.37
N ASP A 75 -38.49 -11.14 -8.26
CA ASP A 75 -39.02 -11.45 -6.92
C ASP A 75 -39.58 -10.18 -6.28
N ASP A 76 -40.85 -10.26 -5.84
CA ASP A 76 -41.57 -9.14 -5.22
C ASP A 76 -41.11 -8.90 -3.78
N LYS A 77 -40.55 -9.92 -3.11
CA LYS A 77 -40.10 -9.82 -1.72
C LYS A 77 -38.71 -9.23 -1.58
N SER A 78 -37.91 -9.23 -2.65
CA SER A 78 -36.54 -8.72 -2.68
C SER A 78 -36.42 -7.48 -3.55
N ILE A 79 -37.18 -6.43 -3.18
CA ILE A 79 -37.10 -5.13 -3.83
C ILE A 79 -36.23 -4.18 -3.02
N ILE A 80 -35.08 -3.79 -3.58
CA ILE A 80 -34.12 -2.90 -2.94
C ILE A 80 -34.01 -1.63 -3.78
N ILE A 81 -34.10 -0.49 -3.12
CA ILE A 81 -33.95 0.83 -3.75
C ILE A 81 -32.64 1.42 -3.25
N THR A 82 -31.82 1.90 -4.19
CA THR A 82 -30.60 2.65 -3.92
C THR A 82 -30.75 4.06 -4.46
N ALA A 83 -30.47 5.06 -3.63
CA ALA A 83 -30.66 6.47 -3.99
C ALA A 83 -29.54 7.37 -3.45
N ALA A 84 -29.32 8.51 -4.11
CA ALA A 84 -28.46 9.57 -3.62
C ALA A 84 -29.28 10.71 -3.01
N PRO A 85 -28.85 11.35 -1.91
CA PRO A 85 -29.48 12.56 -1.41
C PRO A 85 -29.26 13.72 -2.39
N VAL A 86 -30.32 14.47 -2.69
CA VAL A 86 -30.24 15.67 -3.53
C VAL A 86 -29.83 16.86 -2.66
N LYS A 87 -29.04 17.79 -3.22
CA LYS A 87 -28.69 19.03 -2.51
C LYS A 87 -29.94 19.88 -2.31
N GLU A 88 -30.09 20.48 -1.12
CA GLU A 88 -31.22 21.38 -0.82
C GLU A 88 -31.36 22.47 -1.89
N GLY A 89 -32.52 22.50 -2.57
CA GLY A 89 -32.86 23.53 -3.56
C GLY A 89 -33.33 23.01 -4.93
N GLU A 90 -33.18 21.72 -5.23
CA GLU A 90 -33.77 21.09 -6.42
C GLU A 90 -35.15 20.48 -6.13
N ALA A 91 -36.01 20.47 -7.15
CA ALA A 91 -37.46 20.42 -7.03
C ALA A 91 -38.04 19.18 -6.32
N GLY A 92 -38.52 19.36 -5.08
CA GLY A 92 -39.56 18.53 -4.46
C GLY A 92 -39.24 17.03 -4.26
N GLN A 93 -37.98 16.62 -4.41
CA GLN A 93 -37.50 15.27 -4.17
C GLN A 93 -36.26 15.34 -3.27
N ASP A 94 -36.26 14.59 -2.17
CA ASP A 94 -35.12 14.56 -1.24
C ASP A 94 -34.05 13.57 -1.71
N PHE A 95 -34.44 12.61 -2.57
CA PHE A 95 -33.58 11.56 -3.08
C PHE A 95 -33.67 11.40 -4.61
N GLU A 96 -32.54 11.22 -5.27
CA GLU A 96 -32.44 10.80 -6.66
C GLU A 96 -32.25 9.28 -6.73
N LEU A 97 -33.16 8.57 -7.39
CA LEU A 97 -33.10 7.10 -7.50
C LEU A 97 -32.03 6.68 -8.50
N ILE A 98 -31.03 5.93 -8.01
CA ILE A 98 -29.92 5.43 -8.81
C ILE A 98 -30.25 4.07 -9.41
N LEU A 99 -30.77 3.17 -8.57
CA LEU A 99 -30.96 1.76 -8.91
C LEU A 99 -32.18 1.21 -8.16
N ILE A 100 -33.01 0.45 -8.85
CA ILE A 100 -34.03 -0.41 -8.24
C ILE A 100 -33.70 -1.85 -8.61
N GLU A 101 -33.61 -2.72 -7.61
CA GLU A 101 -33.40 -4.16 -7.76
C GLU A 101 -34.71 -4.87 -7.46
N CYS A 102 -35.05 -5.89 -8.25
CA CYS A 102 -36.21 -6.76 -8.05
C CYS A 102 -35.77 -8.20 -8.30
N GLY A 103 -35.41 -8.93 -7.23
CA GLY A 103 -34.78 -10.23 -7.34
C GLY A 103 -33.35 -10.12 -7.86
N SER A 104 -33.09 -10.72 -9.02
CA SER A 104 -31.76 -10.68 -9.67
C SER A 104 -31.65 -9.63 -10.78
N GLU A 105 -32.76 -9.00 -11.15
CA GLU A 105 -32.80 -7.95 -12.16
C GLU A 105 -32.70 -6.57 -11.52
N ARG A 106 -32.06 -5.64 -12.24
CA ARG A 106 -31.82 -4.28 -11.77
C ARG A 106 -32.12 -3.26 -12.85
N MET A 107 -32.70 -2.15 -12.44
CA MET A 107 -33.12 -1.05 -13.31
C MET A 107 -32.35 0.22 -12.95
N VAL A 108 -31.70 0.84 -13.93
CA VAL A 108 -30.84 2.01 -13.77
C VAL A 108 -31.66 3.31 -13.83
N ALA A 109 -31.15 4.40 -13.24
CA ALA A 109 -31.77 5.74 -13.22
C ALA A 109 -32.41 6.20 -14.55
N SER A 110 -31.75 5.94 -15.69
CA SER A 110 -32.29 6.30 -17.01
C SER A 110 -33.59 5.56 -17.35
N GLU A 111 -33.70 4.29 -16.94
CA GLU A 111 -34.89 3.47 -17.18
C GLU A 111 -36.01 3.78 -16.17
N ILE A 112 -35.63 4.10 -14.93
CA ILE A 112 -36.56 4.51 -13.87
C ILE A 112 -37.28 5.80 -14.28
N SER A 113 -36.52 6.80 -14.75
CA SER A 113 -37.07 8.10 -15.15
C SER A 113 -37.97 8.02 -16.39
N SER A 114 -37.67 7.13 -17.34
CA SER A 114 -38.48 6.94 -18.54
C SER A 114 -39.75 6.12 -18.30
N ASN A 115 -39.67 5.06 -17.49
CA ASN A 115 -40.73 4.04 -17.43
C ASN A 115 -41.54 4.06 -16.13
N MET A 116 -41.02 4.66 -15.06
CA MET A 116 -41.64 4.60 -13.72
C MET A 116 -41.80 5.98 -13.08
N LYS A 117 -41.90 7.07 -13.86
CA LYS A 117 -41.90 8.46 -13.35
C LYS A 117 -42.81 8.71 -12.14
N ARG A 118 -44.05 8.21 -12.15
CA ARG A 118 -45.00 8.40 -11.04
C ARG A 118 -44.61 7.62 -9.78
N LEU A 119 -44.10 6.39 -9.95
CA LEU A 119 -43.63 5.56 -8.85
C LEU A 119 -42.31 6.10 -8.29
N ALA A 120 -41.40 6.53 -9.16
CA ALA A 120 -40.13 7.14 -8.81
C ALA A 120 -40.32 8.35 -7.90
N MET A 121 -41.25 9.25 -8.22
CA MET A 121 -41.58 10.40 -7.36
C MET A 121 -42.05 9.99 -5.95
N ARG A 122 -42.88 8.94 -5.84
CA ARG A 122 -43.34 8.45 -4.53
C ARG A 122 -42.22 7.77 -3.75
N LEU A 123 -41.32 7.06 -4.44
CA LEU A 123 -40.17 6.37 -3.84
C LEU A 123 -39.07 7.34 -3.37
N ALA A 124 -38.91 8.46 -4.08
CA ALA A 124 -37.92 9.51 -3.84
C ALA A 124 -38.28 10.50 -2.70
N ASP A 125 -39.52 10.48 -2.22
CA ASP A 125 -39.98 11.34 -1.12
C ASP A 125 -39.25 10.98 0.19
N GLY A 126 -38.60 11.96 0.83
CA GLY A 126 -37.86 11.72 2.06
C GLY A 126 -38.74 11.40 3.27
N LYS A 127 -40.03 11.76 3.25
CA LYS A 127 -41.00 11.30 4.26
C LYS A 127 -41.35 9.83 4.11
N ARG A 128 -41.11 9.25 2.93
CA ARG A 128 -41.39 7.85 2.56
C ARG A 128 -42.76 7.39 3.10
N PRO A 129 -43.88 7.82 2.51
CA PRO A 129 -45.24 7.53 2.99
C PRO A 129 -45.68 6.07 2.72
N TYR A 130 -44.75 5.12 2.83
CA TYR A 130 -44.92 3.69 2.57
C TYR A 130 -44.09 2.87 3.55
N CYS A 131 -44.36 1.57 3.64
CA CYS A 131 -43.59 0.68 4.52
C CYS A 131 -42.20 0.37 3.91
N PHE A 132 -41.13 0.71 4.64
CA PHE A 132 -39.74 0.45 4.24
C PHE A 132 -38.89 -0.06 5.41
N ASN A 133 -37.87 -0.85 5.08
CA ASN A 133 -36.81 -1.25 6.01
C ASN A 133 -35.48 -0.70 5.52
N GLU A 134 -34.81 0.14 6.31
CA GLU A 134 -33.51 0.68 5.95
C GLU A 134 -32.43 -0.39 5.96
N ILE A 135 -31.55 -0.33 4.96
CA ILE A 135 -30.33 -1.14 4.91
C ILE A 135 -29.20 -0.18 5.26
N PRO A 136 -28.52 -0.37 6.42
CA PRO A 136 -27.47 0.55 6.83
C PRO A 136 -26.37 0.59 5.75
N PRO A 137 -25.88 1.79 5.38
CA PRO A 137 -24.76 1.89 4.48
C PRO A 137 -23.55 1.21 5.12
N SER A 138 -22.77 0.50 4.31
CA SER A 138 -21.47 0.02 4.75
C SER A 138 -20.63 1.26 5.04
N ALA A 139 -20.01 1.37 6.21
CA ALA A 139 -19.02 2.43 6.40
C ALA A 139 -17.90 2.18 5.38
N PRO A 140 -17.38 3.21 4.67
CA PRO A 140 -16.12 3.03 3.96
C PRO A 140 -15.13 2.43 4.96
N PRO A 141 -14.35 1.40 4.57
CA PRO A 141 -13.21 1.04 5.38
C PRO A 141 -12.49 2.37 5.61
N SER A 142 -12.31 2.76 6.87
CA SER A 142 -11.58 3.98 7.21
C SER A 142 -10.37 4.01 6.30
N ALA A 143 -10.23 5.07 5.49
CA ALA A 143 -9.12 5.19 4.55
C ALA A 143 -7.89 4.63 5.24
N PRO A 144 -7.18 3.63 4.66
CA PRO A 144 -6.14 2.95 5.39
C PRO A 144 -5.29 4.06 5.97
N GLN A 145 -5.20 4.10 7.30
CA GLN A 145 -4.27 4.96 7.99
C GLN A 145 -2.89 4.42 7.65
N ILE A 146 -2.48 4.57 6.40
CA ILE A 146 -1.09 4.68 6.03
C ILE A 146 -0.72 6.04 6.62
N ALA A 147 -0.66 6.11 7.96
CA ALA A 147 0.17 7.06 8.64
C ALA A 147 1.51 6.91 7.93
N GLU A 148 1.83 7.91 7.12
CA GLU A 148 2.91 7.90 6.17
C GLU A 148 4.15 7.34 6.87
N ILE A 149 4.65 6.21 6.37
CA ILE A 149 5.84 5.59 6.95
C ILE A 149 7.02 6.45 6.51
N ILE A 150 7.42 7.38 7.36
CA ILE A 150 8.52 8.31 7.08
C ILE A 150 9.85 7.56 6.99
N SER A 151 10.01 6.49 7.79
CA SER A 151 11.18 5.61 7.76
C SER A 151 10.76 4.15 7.80
N TYR A 152 11.17 3.38 6.80
CA TYR A 152 10.98 1.92 6.78
C TYR A 152 11.91 1.19 7.76
N MET A 153 13.05 1.79 8.10
CA MET A 153 13.96 1.25 9.12
C MET A 153 13.44 1.50 10.53
N GLU A 154 12.65 2.56 10.72
CA GLU A 154 12.14 2.97 12.04
C GLU A 154 10.67 3.42 11.94
N PRO A 155 9.73 2.50 11.66
CA PRO A 155 8.33 2.87 11.53
C PRO A 155 7.74 3.31 12.88
N THR A 156 7.23 4.54 12.92
CA THR A 156 6.63 5.14 14.12
C THR A 156 5.17 4.73 14.32
N ASN A 157 4.49 4.35 13.25
CA ASN A 157 3.05 4.03 13.20
C ASN A 157 2.67 2.63 13.70
N VAL A 158 3.63 1.78 14.07
CA VAL A 158 3.40 0.40 14.52
C VAL A 158 3.84 0.20 15.97
N THR A 159 3.20 -0.72 16.68
CA THR A 159 3.51 -1.04 18.09
C THR A 159 4.79 -1.88 18.21
N HIS A 160 5.01 -2.80 17.28
CA HIS A 160 6.19 -3.63 17.17
C HIS A 160 6.65 -3.64 15.73
N SER A 161 7.96 -3.54 15.51
CA SER A 161 8.56 -3.65 14.20
C SER A 161 9.90 -4.34 14.28
N PHE A 162 10.17 -5.18 13.31
CA PHE A 162 11.46 -5.78 13.06
C PHE A 162 11.85 -5.47 11.63
N THR A 163 12.93 -4.71 11.46
CA THR A 163 13.49 -4.44 10.14
C THR A 163 14.86 -5.08 10.04
N LEU A 164 15.06 -5.86 8.98
CA LEU A 164 16.29 -6.56 8.70
C LEU A 164 16.87 -6.07 7.37
N SER A 165 18.07 -5.49 7.44
CA SER A 165 18.92 -5.16 6.32
C SER A 165 20.28 -5.86 6.51
N ALA A 166 21.02 -5.99 5.41
CA ALA A 166 22.37 -6.58 5.44
C ALA A 166 23.32 -5.82 6.39
N PHE A 167 23.10 -4.51 6.54
CA PHE A 167 23.98 -3.64 7.32
C PHE A 167 23.32 -3.09 8.59
N GLU A 168 22.00 -3.12 8.69
CA GLU A 168 21.25 -2.54 9.80
C GLU A 168 20.10 -3.46 10.21
N GLN A 169 19.91 -3.61 11.51
CA GLN A 169 18.84 -4.41 12.09
C GLN A 169 18.22 -3.59 13.20
N THR A 170 16.91 -3.37 13.13
CA THR A 170 16.18 -2.56 14.11
C THR A 170 15.00 -3.33 14.67
N LEU A 171 14.81 -3.22 15.98
CA LEU A 171 13.71 -3.83 16.70
C LEU A 171 13.04 -2.77 17.57
N LYS A 172 11.75 -2.53 17.34
CA LYS A 172 10.87 -1.76 18.22
C LYS A 172 10.12 -2.68 19.14
N VAL A 173 10.16 -2.38 20.43
CA VAL A 173 9.44 -3.16 21.45
C VAL A 173 8.40 -2.28 22.12
N GLY A 174 7.14 -2.44 21.70
CA GLY A 174 5.98 -1.82 22.31
C GLY A 174 5.80 -0.35 21.96
N ASN A 175 4.87 0.29 22.66
CA ASN A 175 4.46 1.67 22.38
C ASN A 175 5.39 2.73 22.98
N SER A 176 6.37 2.31 23.77
CA SER A 176 7.27 3.19 24.53
C SER A 176 8.34 3.87 23.66
N GLY A 177 8.41 3.56 22.37
CA GLY A 177 9.38 4.13 21.44
C GLY A 177 10.81 3.65 21.66
N PHE A 178 11.00 2.55 22.40
CA PHE A 178 12.32 1.94 22.57
C PHE A 178 12.74 1.23 21.29
N TRP A 179 13.98 1.47 20.88
CA TRP A 179 14.58 0.83 19.72
C TRP A 179 15.88 0.16 20.10
N LEU A 180 15.99 -1.14 19.79
CA LEU A 180 17.27 -1.83 19.76
C LEU A 180 17.77 -1.79 18.32
N LYS A 181 18.97 -1.22 18.12
CA LYS A 181 19.55 -1.06 16.79
C LYS A 181 20.91 -1.72 16.75
N SER A 182 21.13 -2.53 15.73
CA SER A 182 22.42 -3.10 15.35
C SER A 182 22.78 -2.52 13.98
N SER A 183 23.97 -1.95 13.85
CA SER A 183 24.43 -1.34 12.60
C SER A 183 25.90 -1.69 12.35
N ILE A 184 26.24 -1.91 11.08
CA ILE A 184 27.61 -2.12 10.61
C ILE A 184 28.09 -0.83 9.95
N GLY A 185 29.22 -0.31 10.42
CA GLY A 185 29.72 1.03 10.14
C GLY A 185 29.53 1.96 11.35
N THR A 186 30.42 2.94 11.46
CA THR A 186 30.42 3.92 12.56
C THR A 186 30.20 5.36 12.08
N ASP A 187 29.89 5.53 10.80
CA ASP A 187 29.57 6.83 10.23
C ASP A 187 28.15 7.29 10.63
N PRO A 188 28.00 8.45 11.31
CA PRO A 188 26.70 9.05 11.56
C PRO A 188 25.94 9.49 10.29
N VAL A 189 26.60 9.62 9.14
CA VAL A 189 25.98 9.98 7.85
C VAL A 189 25.38 8.76 7.12
N GLY A 190 25.53 7.56 7.67
CA GLY A 190 24.92 6.34 7.13
C GLY A 190 25.71 5.68 6.00
N TYR A 191 26.93 6.13 5.70
CA TYR A 191 27.81 5.43 4.76
C TYR A 191 28.59 4.32 5.47
N THR A 192 28.14 3.08 5.25
CA THR A 192 28.73 1.86 5.80
C THR A 192 30.16 1.56 5.28
N PHE A 193 30.63 2.30 4.27
CA PHE A 193 31.87 2.03 3.57
C PHE A 193 33.09 2.80 4.09
N TRP A 194 32.91 3.87 4.87
CA TRP A 194 34.02 4.74 5.28
C TRP A 194 34.80 4.18 6.48
N SER A 195 34.09 3.68 7.49
CA SER A 195 34.65 2.95 8.63
C SER A 195 34.25 1.48 8.57
N SER A 196 34.54 0.87 7.41
CA SER A 196 34.23 -0.54 7.19
C SER A 196 34.83 -1.38 8.32
N GLY A 197 33.99 -2.18 8.98
CA GLY A 197 34.43 -3.26 9.90
C GLY A 197 34.35 -3.00 11.39
N GLU A 198 33.68 -1.92 11.76
CA GLU A 198 33.15 -1.76 13.11
C GLU A 198 31.65 -2.00 13.05
N GLY A 199 31.11 -2.76 14.00
CA GLY A 199 29.67 -2.85 14.26
C GLY A 199 29.35 -2.13 15.55
N ARG A 200 28.11 -1.68 15.71
CA ARG A 200 27.60 -1.17 16.99
C ARG A 200 26.20 -1.64 17.24
N ILE A 201 25.92 -1.95 18.50
CA ILE A 201 24.58 -2.25 19.00
C ILE A 201 24.27 -1.22 20.07
N TYR A 202 23.15 -0.53 19.96
CA TYR A 202 22.71 0.43 20.96
C TYR A 202 21.20 0.37 21.18
N LEU A 203 20.83 0.68 22.41
CA LEU A 203 19.46 0.93 22.81
C LEU A 203 19.22 2.44 22.71
N GLN A 204 18.19 2.81 21.97
CA GLN A 204 17.65 4.17 21.97
C GLN A 204 16.40 4.21 22.83
N ARG A 205 16.37 5.15 23.76
CA ARG A 205 15.23 5.44 24.62
C ARG A 205 14.79 6.88 24.41
N PRO A 206 13.50 7.12 24.11
CA PRO A 206 12.94 8.47 24.14
C PRO A 206 12.74 8.91 25.58
N LEU A 207 13.10 10.17 25.86
CA LEU A 207 12.96 10.79 27.18
C LEU A 207 11.88 11.87 27.21
N TYR A 208 11.60 12.51 26.07
CA TYR A 208 10.60 13.57 25.99
C TYR A 208 9.81 13.48 24.69
N GLU A 209 8.50 13.45 24.80
CA GLU A 209 7.57 13.39 23.66
C GLU A 209 7.28 14.77 23.11
N ASN A 210 7.11 14.85 21.80
CA ASN A 210 6.66 16.06 21.15
C ASN A 210 5.14 16.19 21.28
N SER A 211 4.68 17.28 21.90
CA SER A 211 3.25 17.56 22.11
C SER A 211 2.59 18.26 20.92
N ASP A 212 3.37 18.85 20.01
CA ASP A 212 2.85 19.63 18.90
C ASP A 212 2.24 18.72 17.81
N PRO A 213 0.94 18.82 17.50
CA PRO A 213 0.25 17.92 16.58
C PRO A 213 0.78 17.96 15.14
N GLU A 214 1.36 19.08 14.69
CA GLU A 214 1.89 19.21 13.33
C GLU A 214 3.25 18.51 13.20
N SER A 215 4.17 18.77 14.12
CA SER A 215 5.55 18.23 14.08
C SER A 215 5.72 16.86 14.75
N ARG A 216 4.76 16.40 15.58
CA ARG A 216 4.83 15.09 16.26
C ARG A 216 4.86 13.90 15.31
N LYS A 217 4.29 14.03 14.11
CA LYS A 217 4.30 12.95 13.11
C LYS A 217 5.73 12.63 12.62
N PRO A 218 6.49 13.61 12.10
CA PRO A 218 7.89 13.39 11.71
C PRO A 218 8.86 13.31 12.89
N ILE A 219 8.61 14.06 13.97
CA ILE A 219 9.52 14.15 15.12
C ILE A 219 8.71 13.83 16.38
N PRO A 220 8.52 12.53 16.68
CA PRO A 220 7.68 12.10 17.80
C PRO A 220 8.30 12.41 19.17
N TYR A 221 9.62 12.49 19.24
CA TYR A 221 10.36 12.68 20.49
C TYR A 221 11.35 13.83 20.35
N LEU A 222 11.31 14.77 21.30
CA LEU A 222 12.24 15.89 21.33
C LEU A 222 13.59 15.52 21.94
N LEU A 223 13.63 14.53 22.83
CA LEU A 223 14.88 14.08 23.45
C LEU A 223 15.00 12.57 23.36
N ASN A 224 16.07 12.10 22.74
CA ASN A 224 16.44 10.68 22.70
C ASN A 224 17.82 10.47 23.32
N VAL A 225 17.96 9.39 24.09
CA VAL A 225 19.25 8.93 24.59
C VAL A 225 19.58 7.59 23.96
N ARG A 226 20.82 7.46 23.51
CA ARG A 226 21.37 6.25 22.90
C ARG A 226 22.52 5.76 23.76
N LEU A 227 22.52 4.47 24.08
CA LEU A 227 23.61 3.83 24.82
C LEU A 227 23.83 2.42 24.29
N GLY A 228 25.09 2.07 24.08
CA GLY A 228 25.45 0.78 23.50
C GLY A 228 26.94 0.51 23.47
N PHE A 229 27.28 -0.51 22.70
CA PHE A 229 28.64 -1.01 22.54
C PHE A 229 28.96 -1.16 21.05
N GLY A 230 30.16 -0.72 20.68
CA GLY A 230 30.78 -0.98 19.40
C GLY A 230 31.78 -2.12 19.52
N TYR A 231 31.85 -2.95 18.48
CA TYR A 231 32.75 -4.08 18.37
C TYR A 231 33.39 -4.09 16.99
N ARG A 232 34.57 -4.71 16.89
CA ARG A 232 35.27 -4.88 15.62
C ARG A 232 34.89 -6.20 14.97
N LEU A 233 34.61 -6.16 13.68
CA LEU A 233 34.51 -7.35 12.84
C LEU A 233 35.93 -7.74 12.40
N SER A 234 36.53 -8.69 13.10
CA SER A 234 37.78 -9.33 12.67
C SER A 234 37.44 -10.45 11.69
N GLY A 235 37.04 -10.10 10.47
CA GLY A 235 36.62 -11.05 9.44
C GLY A 235 37.30 -10.78 8.10
N SER A 236 38.51 -11.31 7.92
CA SER A 236 38.90 -11.89 6.64
C SER A 236 38.57 -13.37 6.73
N LEU A 237 37.68 -13.87 5.87
CA LEU A 237 37.47 -15.31 5.71
C LEU A 237 38.55 -15.86 4.78
N ASP A 238 39.82 -15.78 5.18
CA ASP A 238 40.83 -16.61 4.55
C ASP A 238 40.66 -18.04 5.09
N GLY A 239 40.12 -18.92 4.25
CA GLY A 239 40.17 -20.38 4.47
C GLY A 239 38.94 -21.03 5.13
N GLN A 240 37.80 -20.37 5.26
CA GLN A 240 36.56 -21.03 5.70
C GLN A 240 35.44 -20.87 4.68
N SER A 241 35.16 -21.95 3.94
CA SER A 241 34.04 -22.12 3.02
C SER A 241 32.70 -21.84 3.72
N ARG A 242 32.24 -20.58 3.67
CA ARG A 242 30.99 -20.13 4.32
C ARG A 242 30.25 -19.09 3.49
N LEU A 243 28.95 -18.99 3.79
CA LEU A 243 27.88 -18.19 3.16
C LEU A 243 28.18 -16.72 2.82
N LEU A 244 29.32 -16.15 3.25
CA LEU A 244 29.70 -14.74 3.09
C LEU A 244 30.99 -14.54 2.28
N ASP A 245 31.48 -15.57 1.57
CA ASP A 245 32.69 -15.50 0.71
C ASP A 245 32.64 -14.43 -0.40
N PHE A 246 31.45 -13.91 -0.74
CA PHE A 246 31.31 -12.83 -1.72
C PHE A 246 31.78 -11.46 -1.18
N ILE A 247 31.96 -11.32 0.12
CA ILE A 247 32.48 -10.10 0.75
C ILE A 247 34.00 -10.28 0.88
N PRO A 248 34.83 -9.55 0.09
CA PRO A 248 36.27 -9.68 0.20
C PRO A 248 36.72 -9.32 1.61
N GLY A 249 37.55 -10.18 2.21
CA GLY A 249 38.20 -9.91 3.48
C GLY A 249 38.96 -8.59 3.38
N ARG A 250 38.48 -7.57 4.08
CA ARG A 250 39.21 -6.30 4.21
C ARG A 250 39.91 -6.35 5.57
N LYS A 251 41.17 -5.91 5.65
CA LYS A 251 41.76 -5.52 6.93
C LYS A 251 41.14 -4.17 7.30
N LEU A 252 40.08 -4.25 8.09
CA LEU A 252 39.20 -3.15 8.41
C LEU A 252 39.90 -2.15 9.33
N ASN A 253 39.99 -0.89 8.90
CA ASN A 253 40.56 0.23 9.67
C ASN A 253 39.65 0.56 10.85
N GLY A 254 39.95 0.01 12.01
CA GLY A 254 39.21 0.27 13.24
C GLY A 254 40.14 0.27 14.46
N SER A 255 39.72 0.98 15.51
CA SER A 255 40.41 0.97 16.81
C SER A 255 40.57 -0.47 17.30
N PRO A 256 41.70 -0.84 17.93
CA PRO A 256 41.79 -2.13 18.61
C PRO A 256 40.78 -2.15 19.78
N GLY A 257 40.13 -3.31 19.99
CA GLY A 257 39.19 -3.54 21.08
C GLY A 257 37.72 -3.19 20.78
N GLY A 258 36.91 -3.16 21.85
CA GLY A 258 35.53 -2.67 21.82
C GLY A 258 35.46 -1.20 22.23
N LYS A 259 34.29 -0.58 22.01
CA LYS A 259 34.01 0.81 22.45
C LYS A 259 32.64 0.91 23.09
N ILE A 260 32.47 1.87 23.98
CA ILE A 260 31.14 2.29 24.45
C ILE A 260 30.66 3.39 23.52
N VAL A 261 29.41 3.29 23.07
CA VAL A 261 28.77 4.29 22.20
C VAL A 261 27.64 4.93 22.98
N GLY A 262 27.72 6.24 23.18
CA GLY A 262 26.69 7.07 23.78
C GLY A 262 26.21 8.13 22.79
N GLY A 263 24.95 8.52 22.89
CA GLY A 263 24.41 9.61 22.08
C GLY A 263 23.24 10.30 22.75
N LEU A 264 23.07 11.57 22.42
CA LEU A 264 21.95 12.39 22.86
C LEU A 264 21.47 13.23 21.69
N ASP A 265 20.20 13.03 21.30
CA ASP A 265 19.56 13.78 20.22
C ASP A 265 18.50 14.69 20.85
N PHE A 266 18.66 15.99 20.66
CA PHE A 266 17.80 17.01 21.23
C PHE A 266 17.22 17.90 20.12
N HIS A 267 15.90 17.99 20.04
CA HIS A 267 15.16 18.89 19.16
C HIS A 267 14.57 20.04 19.97
N LEU A 268 14.54 21.24 19.39
CA LEU A 268 14.05 22.43 20.07
C LEU A 268 12.52 22.34 20.28
N PRO A 269 11.99 22.61 21.49
CA PRO A 269 10.55 22.54 21.74
C PRO A 269 9.69 23.49 20.91
N PHE A 270 10.22 24.66 20.54
CA PHE A 270 9.48 25.68 19.77
C PHE A 270 9.65 25.54 18.26
N HIS A 271 10.70 24.85 17.82
CA HIS A 271 10.97 24.56 16.41
C HIS A 271 11.60 23.17 16.28
N PRO A 272 10.80 22.09 16.39
CA PRO A 272 11.30 20.72 16.40
C PRO A 272 12.13 20.36 15.16
N GLN A 273 11.98 21.06 14.04
CA GLN A 273 12.82 20.91 12.85
C GLN A 273 14.31 21.22 13.08
N PHE A 274 14.65 21.94 14.15
CA PHE A 274 16.03 22.21 14.53
C PHE A 274 16.42 21.40 15.75
N GLY A 275 17.60 20.78 15.70
CA GLY A 275 18.13 19.97 16.78
C GLY A 275 19.64 19.88 16.79
N LEU A 276 20.15 19.29 17.88
CA LEU A 276 21.55 19.00 18.14
C LEU A 276 21.68 17.52 18.45
N ALA A 277 22.64 16.86 17.83
CA ALA A 277 22.99 15.47 18.11
C ALA A 277 24.42 15.42 18.66
N LEU A 278 24.58 14.91 19.88
CA LEU A 278 25.86 14.60 20.49
C LEU A 278 26.11 13.11 20.34
N ASN A 279 27.26 12.73 19.78
CA ASN A 279 27.71 11.34 19.75
C ASN A 279 29.04 11.24 20.50
N ILE A 280 29.14 10.26 21.39
CA ILE A 280 30.32 9.98 22.21
C ILE A 280 30.73 8.54 21.98
N GLU A 281 31.99 8.34 21.61
CA GLU A 281 32.58 7.01 21.47
C GLU A 281 33.80 6.90 22.39
N LEU A 282 33.74 5.97 23.34
CA LEU A 282 34.79 5.75 24.32
C LEU A 282 35.45 4.39 24.04
N PRO A 283 36.69 4.35 23.52
CA PRO A 283 37.41 3.10 23.32
C PRO A 283 37.70 2.44 24.67
N LEU A 284 37.46 1.13 24.77
CA LEU A 284 37.75 0.35 25.99
C LEU A 284 39.24 -0.02 26.11
N GLN A 285 39.98 0.09 25.00
CA GLN A 285 41.40 -0.19 24.95
C GLN A 285 42.20 1.11 24.85
N GLY A 286 43.25 1.22 25.66
CA GLY A 286 44.20 2.33 25.58
C GLY A 286 45.05 2.25 24.31
N ILE A 287 45.64 3.38 23.93
CA ILE A 287 46.58 3.47 22.81
C ILE A 287 47.85 2.72 23.23
N SER A 288 48.06 1.51 22.69
CA SER A 288 49.31 0.77 22.89
C SER A 288 50.26 1.07 21.72
N PRO A 289 51.50 1.50 21.98
CA PRO A 289 52.51 1.69 20.94
C PRO A 289 52.93 0.38 20.26
N GLU A 290 52.62 -0.78 20.86
CA GLU A 290 52.86 -2.11 20.27
C GLU A 290 51.85 -2.45 19.16
N ASN A 291 50.64 -1.87 19.23
CA ASN A 291 49.63 -1.98 18.18
C ASN A 291 49.90 -0.92 17.10
N SER A 292 51.06 -1.00 16.44
CA SER A 292 51.36 -0.13 15.32
C SER A 292 50.56 -0.57 14.10
N ILE A 293 50.08 0.40 13.32
CA ILE A 293 49.60 0.15 11.97
C ILE A 293 50.77 -0.42 11.18
N ASP A 294 50.72 -1.71 10.84
CA ASP A 294 51.73 -2.34 10.01
C ASP A 294 51.63 -1.78 8.57
N PRO A 295 52.57 -0.93 8.14
CA PRO A 295 52.49 -0.24 6.85
C PRO A 295 52.57 -1.20 5.67
N GLU A 296 53.11 -2.41 5.85
CA GLU A 296 53.16 -3.43 4.80
C GLU A 296 51.79 -4.09 4.57
N THR A 297 50.89 -4.06 5.55
CA THR A 297 49.54 -4.62 5.43
C THR A 297 48.42 -3.57 5.43
N TYR A 298 48.73 -2.30 5.69
CA TYR A 298 47.75 -1.22 5.85
C TYR A 298 47.20 -0.66 4.53
N PHE A 299 47.78 -0.99 3.37
CA PHE A 299 47.30 -0.42 2.10
C PHE A 299 47.51 -1.28 0.85
N LEU A 300 47.81 -2.56 0.98
CA LEU A 300 47.88 -3.44 -0.19
C LEU A 300 46.48 -4.00 -0.49
N PHE A 301 45.74 -3.31 -1.35
CA PHE A 301 44.92 -4.05 -2.31
C PHE A 301 45.90 -4.87 -3.14
N ASP A 302 46.08 -6.13 -2.80
CA ASP A 302 46.69 -7.05 -3.75
C ASP A 302 45.77 -7.03 -4.98
N ILE A 303 46.26 -6.47 -6.09
CA ILE A 303 45.72 -6.72 -7.42
C ILE A 303 46.16 -8.15 -7.78
N GLY A 304 45.87 -9.09 -6.89
CA GLY A 304 46.18 -10.50 -7.00
C GLY A 304 45.17 -11.09 -7.96
N THR A 305 45.59 -11.15 -9.23
CA THR A 305 45.00 -11.93 -10.33
C THR A 305 43.57 -12.43 -10.09
N ARG A 306 42.60 -11.51 -10.02
CA ARG A 306 41.20 -11.89 -10.19
C ARG A 306 41.09 -12.35 -11.64
N ARG A 307 41.17 -13.67 -11.87
CA ARG A 307 40.54 -14.26 -13.06
C ARG A 307 39.06 -13.93 -12.93
N ILE A 308 38.67 -12.81 -13.53
CA ILE A 308 37.29 -12.60 -13.97
C ILE A 308 37.09 -13.65 -15.06
N THR A 309 36.81 -14.88 -14.67
CA THR A 309 36.11 -15.80 -15.56
C THR A 309 34.72 -15.21 -15.67
N ALA A 310 34.48 -14.46 -16.76
CA ALA A 310 33.14 -14.29 -17.26
C ALA A 310 32.47 -15.66 -17.29
N PRO A 311 31.19 -15.78 -16.91
CA PRO A 311 30.49 -17.05 -17.06
C PRO A 311 30.49 -17.39 -18.56
N THR A 312 31.31 -18.36 -18.95
CA THR A 312 31.15 -19.01 -20.24
C THR A 312 29.91 -19.88 -20.12
N PHE A 313 28.85 -19.46 -20.81
CA PHE A 313 27.70 -20.33 -21.05
C PHE A 313 28.19 -21.55 -21.83
N ASN A 314 28.05 -22.73 -21.23
CA ASN A 314 27.89 -23.99 -21.94
C ASN A 314 26.44 -24.43 -21.77
#